data_AF-A0A1R2BDG7-F1
#
_entry.id   AF-A0A1R2BDG7-F1
#
_cell.length_a   1.000
_cell.length_b   1.000
_cell.length_c   1.000
_cell.angle_alpha   90.00
_cell.angle_beta   90.00
_cell.angle_gamma   90.00
#
_symmetry.space_group_name_H-M   'P 1'
#
loop_
_entity.id
_entity.type
_entity.pdbx_description
1 polymer ?
#
loop_
_entity_poly.entity_id
_entity_poly.type
_entity_poly.pdbx_seq_one_letter_code
_entity_poly.pdbx_strand_id
1 'polypeptide(L)'
;MEDGGQEEIKVEMFMYLSDNDEPVNLQQVNDDSLVNNSFSRNDLNSRSSTTQGRHKIPFTKKLESFQKEKDAKKPKKENINIAFIRTIKKIFKCIQNGKILSKSRFSIDNKCDKDMRIWGEIEEIYRENPVIIGKIITDGINRYYKNDYCNKFFSNIYMQKAFIKLIELTFINCTCSYCQSKGCNYCHNINCNSRGCNHCRNINCSYCRNINCSLYCSKFKFYCCANGKKLDHSDSCKLKWNDLEHYFLEFYLKDLGVKVFP
;
A
#
# COMPACT_ATOMS: atom_id res chain seq x y z
N MET A 1 19.60 21.08 -53.74
CA MET A 1 20.38 20.73 -52.55
C MET A 1 19.73 21.47 -51.41
N GLU A 2 18.73 20.84 -50.80
CA GLU A 2 17.98 21.40 -49.68
C GLU A 2 18.57 20.84 -48.39
N ASP A 3 19.13 21.74 -47.60
CA ASP A 3 19.81 21.45 -46.34
C ASP A 3 18.76 21.40 -45.23
N GLY A 4 18.41 20.18 -44.82
CA GLY A 4 17.42 19.90 -43.79
C GLY A 4 18.03 20.00 -42.40
N GLY A 5 17.98 21.20 -41.80
CA GLY A 5 18.34 21.42 -40.41
C GLY A 5 17.37 20.71 -39.46
N GLN A 6 17.85 19.65 -38.79
CA GLN A 6 17.17 19.05 -37.65
C GLN A 6 17.58 19.77 -36.36
N GLU A 7 16.61 20.45 -35.74
CA GLU A 7 16.75 20.98 -34.38
C GLU A 7 16.83 19.84 -33.37
N GLU A 8 18.02 19.65 -32.79
CA GLU A 8 18.26 18.80 -31.63
C GLU A 8 17.62 19.45 -30.38
N ILE A 9 16.48 18.93 -29.93
CA ILE A 9 15.92 19.29 -28.63
C ILE A 9 16.76 18.62 -27.54
N LYS A 10 17.77 19.34 -27.03
CA LYS A 10 18.48 19.00 -25.79
C LYS A 10 17.56 19.21 -24.59
N VAL A 11 16.93 18.15 -24.12
CA VAL A 11 16.29 18.12 -22.81
C VAL A 11 17.36 17.87 -21.75
N GLU A 12 17.87 18.93 -21.13
CA GLU A 12 18.73 18.83 -19.94
C GLU A 12 17.94 18.22 -18.78
N MET A 13 18.21 16.94 -18.53
CA MET A 13 17.59 16.18 -17.46
C MET A 13 18.41 16.35 -16.17
N PHE A 14 18.06 17.36 -15.37
CA PHE A 14 18.60 17.55 -14.02
C PHE A 14 18.15 16.39 -13.11
N MET A 15 19.03 15.40 -12.94
CA MET A 15 18.89 14.36 -11.92
C MET A 15 19.70 14.72 -10.68
N TYR A 16 19.04 15.36 -9.71
CA TYR A 16 19.42 15.25 -8.30
C TYR A 16 18.16 15.08 -7.45
N LEU A 17 17.89 13.84 -7.05
CA LEU A 17 17.14 13.55 -5.84
C LEU A 17 17.90 12.41 -5.14
N SER A 18 18.75 12.79 -4.19
CA SER A 18 19.39 11.87 -3.25
C SER A 18 18.31 11.14 -2.45
N ASP A 19 18.36 9.81 -2.45
CA ASP A 19 17.56 8.91 -1.63
C ASP A 19 17.98 8.99 -0.14
N ASN A 20 17.93 10.17 0.48
CA ASN A 20 18.08 10.37 1.93
C ASN A 20 16.75 10.83 2.54
N ASP A 21 15.71 10.00 2.40
CA ASP A 21 14.50 10.13 3.22
C ASP A 21 14.77 9.51 4.60
N GLU A 22 15.50 10.23 5.45
CA GLU A 22 15.35 10.05 6.89
C GLU A 22 13.88 10.30 7.27
N PRO A 23 13.33 9.58 8.28
CA PRO A 23 12.01 9.88 8.77
C PRO A 23 11.99 11.31 9.33
N VAL A 24 11.24 12.20 8.68
CA VAL A 24 10.94 13.54 9.22
C VAL A 24 10.41 13.36 10.65
N ASN A 25 11.26 13.73 11.62
CA ASN A 25 10.90 13.74 13.02
C ASN A 25 9.93 14.91 13.24
N LEU A 26 8.64 14.60 13.34
CA LEU A 26 7.61 15.55 13.78
C LEU A 26 7.82 15.81 15.27
N GLN A 27 8.80 16.66 15.60
CA GLN A 27 8.84 17.30 16.90
C GLN A 27 7.63 18.24 17.00
N GLN A 28 6.80 17.95 18.01
CA GLN A 28 5.75 18.86 18.46
C GLN A 28 6.42 20.16 18.89
N VAL A 29 6.01 21.27 18.28
CA VAL A 29 6.24 22.60 18.82
C VAL A 29 5.41 22.68 20.10
N ASN A 30 6.06 22.55 21.25
CA ASN A 30 5.50 22.97 22.53
C ASN A 30 5.74 24.47 22.65
N ASP A 31 4.70 25.25 22.40
CA ASP A 31 4.63 26.64 22.85
C ASP A 31 4.26 26.60 24.35
N ASP A 32 5.30 26.58 25.19
CA ASP A 32 5.16 26.88 26.61
C ASP A 32 4.98 28.40 26.78
N SER A 33 3.73 28.84 26.77
CA SER A 33 3.35 30.13 27.35
C SER A 33 2.72 29.91 28.73
N LEU A 34 3.53 30.19 29.75
CA LEU A 34 3.15 30.32 31.15
C LEU A 34 2.04 31.38 31.29
N VAL A 35 0.83 30.95 31.63
CA VAL A 35 -0.16 31.82 32.30
C VAL A 35 -0.69 31.08 33.51
N ASN A 36 -0.13 31.42 34.67
CA ASN A 36 -0.69 31.14 35.98
C ASN A 36 -2.08 31.78 36.07
N ASN A 37 -3.12 30.98 36.31
CA ASN A 37 -4.33 31.46 36.97
C ASN A 37 -4.89 30.36 37.86
N SER A 38 -4.60 30.52 39.15
CA SER A 38 -5.21 29.82 40.26
C SER A 38 -6.67 30.25 40.39
N PHE A 39 -7.61 29.39 40.00
CA PHE A 39 -8.99 29.45 40.49
C PHE A 39 -9.40 28.08 41.04
N SER A 40 -9.43 28.04 42.38
CA SER A 40 -10.08 27.01 43.15
C SER A 40 -11.59 27.13 42.99
N ARG A 41 -12.23 26.06 42.50
CA ARG A 41 -13.67 25.80 42.69
C ARG A 41 -13.87 24.30 42.89
N ASN A 42 -14.13 23.94 44.14
CA ASN A 42 -14.97 22.81 44.45
C ASN A 42 -16.33 23.03 43.79
N ASP A 43 -16.82 22.05 43.04
CA ASP A 43 -18.08 21.36 43.31
C ASP A 43 -18.64 20.64 42.07
N LEU A 44 -19.24 19.48 42.37
CA LEU A 44 -20.35 18.83 41.68
C LEU A 44 -20.09 17.91 40.47
N ASN A 45 -20.53 16.67 40.69
CA ASN A 45 -21.17 15.78 39.72
C ASN A 45 -20.31 15.22 38.60
N SER A 46 -19.70 14.06 38.89
CA SER A 46 -19.25 13.05 37.94
C SER A 46 -20.43 12.45 37.15
N ARG A 47 -21.06 13.25 36.29
CA ARG A 47 -21.79 12.73 35.13
C ARG A 47 -20.72 12.36 34.11
N SER A 48 -20.45 11.06 33.99
CA SER A 48 -19.70 10.50 32.88
C SER A 48 -20.45 10.78 31.57
N SER A 49 -20.24 11.96 31.01
CA SER A 49 -20.59 12.23 29.62
C SER A 49 -19.73 11.30 28.78
N THR A 50 -20.29 10.16 28.39
CA THR A 50 -19.79 9.34 27.30
C THR A 50 -19.87 10.22 26.05
N THR A 51 -18.84 11.03 25.84
CA THR A 51 -18.61 11.73 24.58
C THR A 51 -18.59 10.64 23.52
N GLN A 52 -19.68 10.56 22.74
CA GLN A 52 -19.81 9.63 21.63
C GLN A 52 -18.73 9.99 20.62
N GLY A 53 -17.55 9.40 20.78
CA GLY A 53 -16.43 9.58 19.87
C GLY A 53 -16.87 9.20 18.45
N ARG A 54 -16.42 9.99 17.48
CA ARG A 54 -16.69 9.77 16.05
C ARG A 54 -16.48 8.29 15.69
N HIS A 55 -17.46 7.68 15.04
CA HIS A 55 -17.36 6.28 14.61
C HIS A 55 -16.09 6.05 13.79
N LYS A 56 -15.25 5.12 14.26
CA LYS A 56 -14.03 4.72 13.54
C LYS A 56 -14.40 4.06 12.22
N ILE A 57 -13.78 4.52 11.14
CA ILE A 57 -13.93 3.93 9.81
C ILE A 57 -13.45 2.46 9.80
N PRO A 58 -14.03 1.60 8.93
CA PRO A 58 -13.66 0.18 8.85
C PRO A 58 -12.17 -0.06 8.66
N PHE A 59 -11.49 0.77 7.85
CA PHE A 59 -10.05 0.63 7.63
C PHE A 59 -9.24 0.73 8.91
N THR A 60 -9.53 1.73 9.75
CA THR A 60 -8.82 1.96 11.01
C THR A 60 -8.98 0.75 11.93
N LYS A 61 -10.18 0.15 12.00
CA LYS A 61 -10.40 -1.07 12.79
C LYS A 61 -9.57 -2.25 12.28
N LYS A 62 -9.48 -2.43 10.95
CA LYS A 62 -8.62 -3.46 10.34
C LYS A 62 -7.15 -3.25 10.67
N LEU A 63 -6.65 -2.02 10.55
CA LEU A 63 -5.27 -1.67 10.90
C LEU A 63 -4.99 -1.88 12.40
N GLU A 64 -5.90 -1.47 13.28
CA GLU A 64 -5.79 -1.69 14.73
C GLU A 64 -5.75 -3.18 15.10
N SER A 65 -6.34 -4.06 14.30
CA SER A 65 -6.25 -5.52 14.54
C SER A 65 -4.83 -6.08 14.40
N PHE A 66 -3.91 -5.35 13.76
CA PHE A 66 -2.48 -5.68 13.68
C PHE A 66 -1.68 -5.13 14.88
N GLN A 67 -2.30 -4.34 15.75
CA GLN A 67 -1.67 -3.87 16.99
C GLN A 67 -1.96 -4.86 18.12
N LYS A 68 -0.91 -5.45 18.70
CA LYS A 68 -1.06 -6.36 19.86
C LYS A 68 -0.79 -5.69 21.20
N GLU A 69 0.14 -4.75 21.25
CA GLU A 69 0.53 -4.09 22.49
C GLU A 69 -0.26 -2.80 22.68
N LYS A 70 -0.70 -2.57 23.92
CA LYS A 70 -1.42 -1.34 24.31
C LYS A 70 -0.61 -0.09 24.00
N ASP A 71 0.73 -0.20 24.09
CA ASP A 71 1.66 0.94 23.97
C ASP A 71 2.33 1.05 22.58
N ALA A 72 2.12 0.08 21.68
CA ALA A 72 2.69 0.16 20.34
C ALA A 72 2.07 1.31 19.52
N LYS A 73 2.88 1.95 18.69
CA LYS A 73 2.42 3.01 17.79
C LYS A 73 1.40 2.45 16.79
N LYS A 74 0.19 2.98 16.81
CA LYS A 74 -0.90 2.52 15.93
C LYS A 74 -0.56 2.79 14.46
N PRO A 75 -0.73 1.81 13.56
CA PRO A 75 -0.69 2.08 12.12
C PRO A 75 -1.80 3.08 11.75
N LYS A 76 -1.39 4.22 11.18
CA LYS A 76 -2.30 5.29 10.75
C LYS A 76 -2.68 5.11 9.28
N LYS A 77 -3.94 5.36 8.92
CA LYS A 77 -4.43 5.30 7.52
C LYS A 77 -3.58 6.18 6.62
N GLU A 78 -3.25 7.37 7.09
CA GLU A 78 -2.50 8.38 6.36
C GLU A 78 -1.12 7.85 5.96
N ASN A 79 -0.45 7.09 6.84
CA ASN A 79 0.86 6.51 6.52
C ASN A 79 0.77 5.48 5.39
N ILE A 80 -0.34 4.75 5.31
CA ILE A 80 -0.58 3.78 4.24
C ILE A 80 -0.91 4.48 2.93
N ASN A 81 -1.77 5.50 2.96
CA ASN A 81 -2.04 6.33 1.80
C ASN A 81 -0.75 6.93 1.22
N ILE A 82 0.10 7.50 2.09
CA ILE A 82 1.41 8.06 1.72
C ILE A 82 2.28 6.98 1.08
N ALA A 83 2.36 5.80 1.69
CA ALA A 83 3.19 4.71 1.20
C ALA A 83 2.77 4.26 -0.20
N PHE A 84 1.47 4.08 -0.44
CA PHE A 84 0.97 3.68 -1.76
C PHE A 84 1.20 4.75 -2.82
N ILE A 85 0.86 6.01 -2.54
CA ILE A 85 1.04 7.10 -3.52
C ILE A 85 2.52 7.28 -3.88
N ARG A 86 3.40 7.30 -2.88
CA ARG A 86 4.86 7.40 -3.12
C ARG A 86 5.39 6.22 -3.93
N THR A 87 4.89 5.02 -3.65
CA THR A 87 5.30 3.82 -4.38
C THR A 87 4.85 3.88 -5.84
N ILE A 88 3.59 4.21 -6.11
CA ILE A 88 3.07 4.35 -7.48
C ILE A 88 3.85 5.40 -8.26
N LYS A 89 4.11 6.57 -7.64
CA LYS A 89 4.94 7.62 -8.27
C LYS A 89 6.36 7.13 -8.56
N LYS A 90 6.98 6.41 -7.62
CA LYS A 90 8.33 5.85 -7.80
C LYS A 90 8.36 4.81 -8.91
N ILE A 91 7.35 3.94 -8.98
CA ILE A 91 7.15 2.95 -10.05
C ILE A 91 7.13 3.64 -11.41
N PHE A 92 6.24 4.62 -11.60
CA PHE A 92 6.15 5.27 -12.90
C PHE A 92 7.38 6.11 -13.24
N LYS A 93 8.04 6.71 -12.25
CA LYS A 93 9.34 7.37 -12.45
C LYS A 93 10.42 6.36 -12.92
N CYS A 94 10.43 5.15 -12.38
CA CYS A 94 11.31 4.09 -12.85
C CYS A 94 11.01 3.72 -14.31
N ILE A 95 9.73 3.52 -14.66
CA ILE A 95 9.28 3.22 -16.03
C ILE A 95 9.67 4.33 -17.01
N GLN A 96 9.39 5.58 -16.65
CA GLN A 96 9.78 6.75 -17.46
C GLN A 96 11.27 6.79 -17.77
N ASN A 97 12.11 6.27 -16.86
CA ASN A 97 13.56 6.22 -17.01
C ASN A 97 14.08 4.88 -17.57
N GLY A 98 13.20 3.97 -18.00
CA GLY A 98 13.59 2.63 -18.50
C GLY A 98 14.23 1.74 -17.43
N LYS A 99 13.87 1.90 -16.15
CA LYS A 99 14.44 1.16 -15.02
C LYS A 99 13.39 0.28 -14.34
N ILE A 100 13.81 -0.86 -13.83
CA ILE A 100 12.99 -1.71 -12.95
C ILE A 100 13.12 -1.22 -11.50
N LEU A 101 12.02 -1.27 -10.74
CA LEU A 101 12.01 -0.89 -9.34
C LEU A 101 12.71 -1.93 -8.44
N SER A 102 14.00 -1.73 -8.15
CA SER A 102 14.79 -2.68 -7.35
C SER A 102 14.92 -2.32 -5.85
N LYS A 103 14.92 -1.03 -5.50
CA LYS A 103 15.14 -0.54 -4.13
C LYS A 103 13.89 0.10 -3.52
N SER A 104 12.92 -0.72 -3.12
CA SER A 104 11.74 -0.26 -2.38
C SER A 104 11.10 -1.39 -1.56
N ARG A 105 10.15 -1.03 -0.68
CA ARG A 105 9.30 -2.03 0.03
C ARG A 105 8.45 -2.89 -0.91
N PHE A 106 8.28 -2.44 -2.14
CA PHE A 106 7.54 -3.12 -3.19
C PHE A 106 8.47 -3.35 -4.39
N SER A 107 9.70 -3.78 -4.12
CA SER A 107 10.69 -4.12 -5.14
C SER A 107 10.18 -5.24 -6.03
N ILE A 108 10.63 -5.23 -7.28
CA ILE A 108 10.31 -6.20 -8.31
C ILE A 108 11.53 -7.09 -8.48
N ASP A 109 11.35 -8.38 -8.29
CA ASP A 109 12.38 -9.37 -8.59
C ASP A 109 12.37 -9.69 -10.08
N ASN A 110 13.42 -9.27 -10.80
CA ASN A 110 13.54 -9.51 -12.23
C ASN A 110 13.74 -10.98 -12.60
N LYS A 111 13.97 -11.85 -11.62
CA LYS A 111 14.03 -13.32 -11.79
C LYS A 111 12.68 -13.98 -11.51
N CYS A 112 11.69 -13.24 -11.02
CA CYS A 112 10.36 -13.74 -10.72
C CYS A 112 9.40 -13.43 -11.90
N ASP A 113 9.04 -14.45 -12.69
CA ASP A 113 8.11 -14.30 -13.83
C ASP A 113 6.79 -13.60 -13.46
N LYS A 114 6.30 -13.87 -12.25
CA LYS A 114 5.06 -13.28 -11.73
C LYS A 114 5.21 -11.78 -11.46
N ASP A 115 6.30 -11.37 -10.84
CA ASP A 115 6.60 -9.96 -10.58
C ASP A 115 6.79 -9.23 -11.92
N MET A 116 7.53 -9.83 -12.86
CA MET A 116 7.77 -9.26 -14.18
C MET A 116 6.51 -9.17 -15.04
N ARG A 117 5.57 -10.12 -14.91
CA ARG A 117 4.26 -10.00 -15.54
C ARG A 117 3.49 -8.78 -15.03
N ILE A 118 3.39 -8.62 -13.70
CA ILE A 118 2.70 -7.45 -13.13
C ILE A 118 3.43 -6.16 -13.55
N TRP A 119 4.76 -6.18 -13.57
CA TRP A 119 5.53 -5.05 -14.06
C TRP A 119 5.15 -4.66 -15.49
N GLY A 120 5.07 -5.62 -16.41
CA GLY A 120 4.61 -5.39 -17.78
C GLY A 120 3.21 -4.76 -17.84
N GLU A 121 2.27 -5.25 -17.03
CA GLU A 121 0.92 -4.69 -16.93
C GLU A 121 0.93 -3.23 -16.40
N ILE A 122 1.85 -2.88 -15.51
CA ILE A 122 2.04 -1.49 -15.05
C ILE A 122 2.67 -0.60 -16.13
N GLU A 123 3.62 -1.13 -16.90
CA GLU A 123 4.18 -0.41 -18.05
C GLU A 123 3.12 -0.12 -19.11
N GLU A 124 2.19 -1.06 -19.35
CA GLU A 124 1.05 -0.84 -20.24
C GLU A 124 0.18 0.32 -19.75
N ILE A 125 -0.14 0.38 -18.45
CA ILE A 125 -0.87 1.51 -17.85
C ILE A 125 -0.12 2.83 -18.11
N TYR A 126 1.21 2.85 -17.99
CA TYR A 126 2.00 4.04 -18.30
C TYR A 126 1.91 4.43 -19.78
N ARG A 127 2.02 3.45 -20.68
CA ARG A 127 1.96 3.65 -22.14
C ARG A 127 0.58 4.13 -22.62
N GLU A 128 -0.51 3.80 -21.92
CA GLU A 128 -1.85 4.31 -22.25
C GLU A 128 -1.92 5.85 -22.22
N ASN A 129 -1.21 6.52 -21.30
CA ASN A 129 -1.18 7.99 -21.24
C ASN A 129 0.03 8.57 -20.49
N PRO A 130 1.23 8.57 -21.10
CA PRO A 130 2.46 8.99 -20.44
C PRO A 130 2.44 10.48 -20.03
N VAL A 131 1.74 11.34 -20.78
CA VAL A 131 1.67 12.78 -20.50
C VAL A 131 0.87 13.07 -19.23
N ILE A 132 -0.31 12.46 -19.07
CA ILE A 132 -1.11 12.64 -17.85
C ILE A 132 -0.39 12.05 -16.63
N ILE A 133 0.17 10.85 -16.78
CA ILE A 133 0.87 10.18 -15.68
C ILE A 133 2.14 10.96 -15.29
N GLY A 134 2.91 11.46 -16.26
CA GLY A 134 4.05 12.33 -16.03
C GLY A 134 3.70 13.57 -15.19
N LYS A 135 2.59 14.25 -15.50
CA LYS A 135 2.08 15.38 -14.70
C LYS A 135 1.71 14.97 -13.27
N ILE A 136 1.12 13.80 -13.08
CA ILE A 136 0.75 13.30 -11.73
C ILE A 136 1.99 12.97 -10.90
N ILE A 137 3.03 12.41 -11.51
CA ILE A 137 4.29 12.10 -10.83
C ILE A 137 4.93 13.37 -10.30
N THR A 138 4.99 14.42 -11.13
CA THR A 138 5.62 15.70 -10.79
C THR A 138 4.79 16.56 -9.85
N ASP A 139 3.46 16.40 -9.84
CA ASP A 139 2.58 17.22 -8.97
C ASP A 139 2.74 16.89 -7.48
N GLY A 140 3.16 17.88 -6.68
CA GLY A 140 2.93 17.89 -5.24
C GLY A 140 3.88 17.04 -4.37
N ILE A 141 5.20 17.07 -4.62
CA ILE A 141 6.22 16.43 -3.76
C ILE A 141 6.11 16.88 -2.29
N ASN A 142 5.60 18.09 -2.02
CA ASN A 142 5.64 18.74 -0.69
C ASN A 142 4.33 18.77 0.10
N ARG A 143 3.32 17.95 -0.21
CA ARG A 143 1.99 18.09 0.43
C ARG A 143 1.72 17.08 1.54
N TYR A 144 1.05 17.55 2.59
CA TYR A 144 0.34 16.71 3.54
C TYR A 144 -0.69 15.85 2.79
N TYR A 145 -0.55 14.54 2.85
CA TYR A 145 -1.43 13.58 2.19
C TYR A 145 -2.74 13.44 2.98
N LYS A 146 -3.50 14.54 3.04
CA LYS A 146 -4.86 14.56 3.59
C LYS A 146 -5.79 13.70 2.72
N ASN A 147 -6.95 13.33 3.26
CA ASN A 147 -7.94 12.53 2.53
C ASN A 147 -8.31 13.14 1.17
N ASP A 148 -8.46 14.46 1.09
CA ASP A 148 -8.80 15.14 -0.16
C ASP A 148 -7.72 14.97 -1.24
N TYR A 149 -6.45 14.99 -0.85
CA TYR A 149 -5.36 14.72 -1.78
C TYR A 149 -5.39 13.26 -2.26
N CYS A 150 -5.63 12.32 -1.35
CA CYS A 150 -5.72 10.90 -1.69
C CYS A 150 -6.91 10.66 -2.65
N ASN A 151 -8.06 11.27 -2.36
CA ASN A 151 -9.24 11.23 -3.22
C ASN A 151 -8.93 11.78 -4.61
N LYS A 152 -8.30 12.97 -4.70
CA LYS A 152 -7.91 13.58 -5.98
C LYS A 152 -6.92 12.71 -6.76
N PHE A 153 -5.91 12.16 -6.08
CA PHE A 153 -4.91 11.30 -6.71
C PHE A 153 -5.55 10.03 -7.30
N PHE A 154 -6.38 9.34 -6.51
CA PHE A 154 -7.05 8.13 -6.96
C PHE A 154 -8.31 8.38 -7.79
N SER A 155 -8.78 9.61 -7.95
CA SER A 155 -9.85 9.93 -8.92
C SER A 155 -9.41 9.71 -10.37
N ASN A 156 -8.10 9.60 -10.62
CA ASN A 156 -7.57 9.25 -11.93
C ASN A 156 -7.56 7.72 -12.15
N ILE A 157 -8.13 7.28 -13.29
CA ILE A 157 -8.23 5.85 -13.67
C ILE A 157 -6.89 5.12 -13.68
N TYR A 158 -5.83 5.74 -14.18
CA TYR A 158 -4.50 5.12 -14.26
C TYR A 158 -3.91 4.89 -12.87
N MET A 159 -4.17 5.80 -11.92
CA MET A 159 -3.73 5.64 -10.53
C MET A 159 -4.51 4.52 -9.81
N GLN A 160 -5.79 4.33 -10.14
CA GLN A 160 -6.57 3.20 -9.62
C GLN A 160 -6.05 1.87 -10.19
N LYS A 161 -5.86 1.77 -11.51
CA LYS A 161 -5.29 0.57 -12.14
C LYS A 161 -3.92 0.23 -11.54
N ALA A 162 -3.03 1.23 -11.41
CA ALA A 162 -1.70 1.05 -10.83
C ALA A 162 -1.76 0.64 -9.35
N PHE A 163 -2.72 1.18 -8.59
CA PHE A 163 -2.95 0.76 -7.21
C PHE A 163 -3.33 -0.72 -7.13
N ILE A 164 -4.26 -1.19 -7.96
CA ILE A 164 -4.66 -2.61 -7.99
C ILE A 164 -3.44 -3.49 -8.31
N LYS A 165 -2.64 -3.13 -9.33
CA LYS A 165 -1.41 -3.87 -9.67
C LYS A 165 -0.37 -3.84 -8.56
N LEU A 166 -0.27 -2.74 -7.83
CA LEU A 166 0.58 -2.66 -6.65
C LEU A 166 0.09 -3.60 -5.53
N ILE A 167 -1.22 -3.70 -5.29
CA ILE A 167 -1.77 -4.65 -4.33
C ILE A 167 -1.49 -6.09 -4.78
N GLU A 168 -1.73 -6.42 -6.04
CA GLU A 168 -1.39 -7.73 -6.59
C GLU A 168 0.10 -8.05 -6.38
N LEU A 169 1.01 -7.15 -6.74
CA LEU A 169 2.46 -7.30 -6.51
C LEU A 169 2.81 -7.44 -5.02
N THR A 170 2.06 -6.77 -4.15
CA THR A 170 2.28 -6.86 -2.71
C THR A 170 1.99 -8.26 -2.19
N PHE A 171 0.88 -8.86 -2.65
CA PHE A 171 0.34 -10.12 -2.17
C PHE A 171 0.64 -11.35 -3.06
N ILE A 172 1.33 -11.19 -4.21
CA ILE A 172 1.58 -12.25 -5.20
C ILE A 172 2.36 -13.46 -4.69
N ASN A 173 3.18 -13.29 -3.64
CA ASN A 173 3.99 -14.36 -3.04
C ASN A 173 3.18 -15.33 -2.14
N CYS A 174 1.86 -15.38 -2.31
CA CYS A 174 1.04 -16.52 -1.90
C CYS A 174 1.28 -17.69 -2.85
N THR A 175 2.36 -18.44 -2.69
CA THR A 175 2.55 -19.72 -3.40
C THR A 175 2.04 -20.86 -2.53
N CYS A 176 1.08 -21.63 -3.02
CA CYS A 176 0.73 -22.91 -2.41
C CYS A 176 1.95 -23.85 -2.54
N SER A 177 2.78 -23.97 -1.50
CA SER A 177 3.93 -24.89 -1.49
C SER A 177 3.50 -26.34 -1.75
N TYR A 178 2.29 -26.70 -1.31
CA TYR A 178 1.67 -28.00 -1.57
C TYR A 178 1.30 -28.21 -3.06
N CYS A 179 0.91 -27.14 -3.75
CA CYS A 179 0.52 -27.17 -5.17
C CYS A 179 1.75 -27.18 -6.08
N GLN A 180 2.89 -26.64 -5.63
CA GLN A 180 4.15 -26.67 -6.37
C GLN A 180 4.88 -28.02 -6.28
N SER A 181 4.73 -28.75 -5.17
CA SER A 181 5.53 -29.95 -4.91
C SER A 181 4.78 -31.28 -5.07
N LYS A 182 3.45 -31.33 -4.86
CA LYS A 182 2.73 -32.61 -4.78
C LYS A 182 1.43 -32.73 -5.58
N GLY A 183 0.96 -31.66 -6.23
CA GLY A 183 -0.39 -31.65 -6.80
C GLY A 183 -1.41 -31.78 -5.69
N CYS A 184 -2.02 -30.68 -5.25
CA CYS A 184 -3.03 -30.74 -4.18
C CYS A 184 -4.18 -31.66 -4.64
N ASN A 185 -4.38 -32.82 -3.99
CA ASN A 185 -5.45 -33.79 -4.34
C ASN A 185 -6.85 -33.14 -4.33
N TYR A 186 -7.05 -32.12 -3.49
CA TYR A 186 -8.29 -31.33 -3.47
C TYR A 186 -8.45 -30.43 -4.71
N CYS A 187 -7.36 -29.93 -5.29
CA CYS A 187 -7.38 -29.19 -6.56
C CYS A 187 -7.34 -30.12 -7.78
N HIS A 188 -6.81 -31.35 -7.62
CA HIS A 188 -6.68 -32.33 -8.70
C HIS A 188 -8.04 -32.90 -9.13
N ASN A 189 -8.94 -33.17 -8.17
CA ASN A 189 -10.30 -33.63 -8.46
C ASN A 189 -11.19 -32.59 -9.16
N ILE A 190 -10.77 -31.33 -9.23
CA ILE A 190 -11.54 -30.23 -9.85
C ILE A 190 -10.92 -29.80 -11.19
N ASN A 191 -9.94 -30.57 -11.71
CA ASN A 191 -9.31 -30.31 -13.00
C ASN A 191 -8.71 -28.88 -13.09
N CYS A 192 -8.11 -28.40 -11.99
CA CYS A 192 -7.55 -27.05 -11.91
C CYS A 192 -6.19 -26.97 -12.63
N ASN A 193 -6.20 -27.04 -13.96
CA ASN A 193 -5.01 -26.96 -14.83
C ASN A 193 -4.49 -25.52 -15.05
N SER A 194 -5.17 -24.52 -14.53
CA SER A 194 -4.75 -23.12 -14.62
C SER A 194 -3.93 -22.71 -13.39
N ARG A 195 -2.77 -22.08 -13.62
CA ARG A 195 -1.81 -21.51 -12.64
C ARG A 195 -2.37 -20.44 -11.67
N GLY A 196 -3.68 -20.39 -11.49
CA GLY A 196 -4.43 -19.64 -10.50
C GLY A 196 -5.81 -20.27 -10.39
N CYS A 197 -6.04 -21.11 -9.38
CA CYS A 197 -7.32 -21.80 -9.22
C CYS A 197 -8.37 -20.80 -8.71
N ASN A 198 -9.31 -20.39 -9.58
CA ASN A 198 -10.43 -19.53 -9.19
C ASN A 198 -11.28 -20.15 -8.07
N HIS A 199 -11.28 -21.48 -7.99
CA HIS A 199 -11.93 -22.22 -6.90
C HIS A 199 -11.25 -21.97 -5.54
N CYS A 200 -9.92 -21.88 -5.49
CA CYS A 200 -9.19 -21.54 -4.26
C CYS A 200 -9.33 -20.06 -3.86
N ARG A 201 -9.58 -19.16 -4.83
CA ARG A 201 -9.93 -17.74 -4.57
C ARG A 201 -11.29 -17.63 -3.88
N ASN A 202 -12.28 -18.40 -4.33
CA ASN A 202 -13.66 -18.29 -3.83
C ASN A 202 -13.92 -19.10 -2.54
N ILE A 203 -13.19 -20.19 -2.29
CA ILE A 203 -13.46 -21.06 -1.13
C ILE A 203 -12.71 -20.64 0.14
N ASN A 204 -11.88 -19.60 0.10
CA ASN A 204 -11.12 -19.20 1.29
C ASN A 204 -10.32 -20.39 1.85
N CYS A 205 -9.75 -21.21 0.94
CA CYS A 205 -9.04 -22.43 1.31
C CYS A 205 -7.80 -22.07 2.13
N SER A 206 -7.99 -22.05 3.45
CA SER A 206 -7.00 -21.70 4.47
C SER A 206 -5.73 -22.54 4.38
N TYR A 207 -5.84 -23.75 3.78
CA TYR A 207 -4.75 -24.68 3.58
C TYR A 207 -3.90 -24.41 2.33
N CYS A 208 -4.44 -23.80 1.28
CA CYS A 208 -3.72 -23.63 0.01
C CYS A 208 -2.97 -22.30 -0.12
N ARG A 209 -3.38 -21.24 0.56
CA ARG A 209 -2.61 -19.98 0.57
C ARG A 209 -1.50 -20.06 1.62
N ASN A 210 -0.29 -20.42 1.18
CA ASN A 210 0.88 -20.20 2.02
C ASN A 210 1.18 -18.69 2.02
N ILE A 211 0.53 -17.98 2.95
CA ILE A 211 0.77 -16.56 3.14
C ILE A 211 2.14 -16.40 3.80
N ASN A 212 3.05 -15.74 3.12
CA ASN A 212 4.32 -15.32 3.72
C ASN A 212 4.10 -14.08 4.60
N CYS A 213 3.54 -14.30 5.79
CA CYS A 213 3.24 -13.23 6.75
C CYS A 213 4.50 -12.41 7.09
N SER A 214 5.68 -13.04 7.16
CA SER A 214 6.95 -12.34 7.42
C SER A 214 7.28 -11.32 6.33
N LEU A 215 7.10 -11.70 5.05
CA LEU A 215 7.26 -10.77 3.93
C LEU A 215 6.28 -9.59 4.04
N TYR A 216 5.02 -9.85 4.34
CA TYR A 216 4.01 -8.77 4.46
C TYR A 216 4.29 -7.85 5.65
N CYS A 217 4.73 -8.42 6.78
CA CYS A 217 5.18 -7.63 7.93
C CYS A 217 6.31 -6.68 7.52
N SER A 218 7.30 -7.17 6.76
CA SER A 218 8.40 -6.35 6.25
C SER A 218 7.93 -5.25 5.29
N LYS A 219 7.08 -5.59 4.30
CA LYS A 219 6.57 -4.63 3.30
C LYS A 219 5.76 -3.50 3.96
N PHE A 220 4.83 -3.86 4.85
CA PHE A 220 3.93 -2.89 5.49
C PHE A 220 4.49 -2.27 6.77
N LYS A 221 5.57 -2.82 7.34
CA LYS A 221 6.07 -2.49 8.68
C LYS A 221 5.00 -2.71 9.77
N PHE A 222 4.17 -3.74 9.59
CA PHE A 222 3.16 -4.17 10.56
C PHE A 222 3.62 -5.48 11.22
N TYR A 223 3.12 -5.77 12.42
CA TYR A 223 3.44 -7.01 13.13
C TYR A 223 2.15 -7.79 13.40
N CYS A 224 1.84 -8.82 12.61
CA CYS A 224 0.66 -9.64 12.85
C CYS A 224 0.80 -10.58 14.05
N CYS A 225 2.04 -10.92 14.43
CA CYS A 225 2.35 -11.73 15.61
C CYS A 225 3.39 -11.01 16.51
N ALA A 226 3.61 -11.47 17.76
CA ALA A 226 4.34 -10.72 18.80
C ALA A 226 5.73 -10.25 18.36
N ASN A 227 5.82 -8.99 17.90
CA ASN A 227 7.02 -8.25 17.53
C ASN A 227 7.92 -8.89 16.47
N GLY A 228 7.37 -9.72 15.58
CA GLY A 228 8.17 -10.45 14.59
C GLY A 228 9.19 -11.42 15.20
N LYS A 229 9.11 -11.69 16.52
CA LYS A 229 10.02 -12.58 17.26
C LYS A 229 9.63 -14.06 17.15
N LYS A 230 8.36 -14.34 16.84
CA LYS A 230 7.92 -15.70 16.52
C LYS A 230 8.13 -15.95 15.03
N LEU A 231 8.92 -16.97 14.71
CA LEU A 231 9.09 -17.47 13.34
C LEU A 231 7.76 -18.03 12.80
N ASP A 232 6.94 -18.58 13.68
CA ASP A 232 5.67 -19.20 13.32
C ASP A 232 4.49 -18.22 13.43
N HIS A 233 3.88 -17.94 12.28
CA HIS A 233 2.65 -17.17 12.18
C HIS A 233 1.44 -18.09 12.31
N SER A 234 0.50 -17.73 13.19
CA SER A 234 -0.74 -18.51 13.36
C SER A 234 -1.69 -18.33 12.18
N ASP A 235 -2.66 -19.23 12.03
CA ASP A 235 -3.70 -19.09 10.99
C ASP A 235 -4.53 -17.82 11.16
N SER A 236 -4.68 -17.32 12.39
CA SER A 236 -5.25 -16.00 12.64
C SER A 236 -4.40 -14.86 12.02
N CYS A 237 -3.07 -14.95 12.06
CA CYS A 237 -2.20 -13.98 11.39
C CYS A 237 -2.42 -14.04 9.86
N LYS A 238 -2.58 -15.22 9.26
CA LYS A 238 -2.88 -15.41 7.82
C LYS A 238 -4.24 -14.81 7.43
N LEU A 239 -5.30 -15.11 8.19
CA LEU A 239 -6.65 -14.59 7.95
C LEU A 239 -6.67 -13.06 7.95
N LYS A 240 -5.97 -12.40 8.89
CA LYS A 240 -5.86 -10.94 8.92
C LYS A 240 -5.25 -10.36 7.66
N TRP A 241 -4.22 -11.01 7.09
CA TRP A 241 -3.60 -10.55 5.85
C TRP A 241 -4.52 -10.74 4.64
N ASN A 242 -5.23 -11.87 4.53
CA ASN A 242 -6.25 -12.06 3.50
C ASN A 242 -7.35 -11.00 3.61
N ASP A 243 -7.85 -10.75 4.82
CA ASP A 243 -8.87 -9.74 5.09
C ASP A 243 -8.43 -8.32 4.73
N LEU A 244 -7.12 -8.06 4.83
CA LEU A 244 -6.52 -6.77 4.46
C LEU A 244 -6.35 -6.66 2.94
N GLU A 245 -5.86 -7.71 2.27
CA GLU A 245 -5.78 -7.78 0.80
C GLU A 245 -7.16 -7.55 0.17
N HIS A 246 -8.15 -8.35 0.58
CA HIS A 246 -9.53 -8.22 0.12
C HIS A 246 -10.08 -6.81 0.36
N TYR A 247 -9.78 -6.23 1.53
CA TYR A 247 -10.21 -4.88 1.83
C TYR A 247 -9.58 -3.84 0.90
N PHE A 248 -8.29 -3.97 0.57
CA PHE A 248 -7.63 -3.08 -0.37
C PHE A 248 -8.24 -3.16 -1.78
N LEU A 249 -8.58 -4.36 -2.24
CA LEU A 249 -9.16 -4.57 -3.57
C LEU A 249 -10.60 -4.05 -3.66
N GLU A 250 -11.44 -4.30 -2.64
CA GLU A 250 -12.89 -4.10 -2.76
C GLU A 250 -13.41 -2.79 -2.15
N PHE A 251 -12.77 -2.29 -1.10
CA PHE A 251 -13.35 -1.25 -0.24
C PHE A 251 -12.47 -0.03 -0.05
N TYR A 252 -11.15 -0.15 -0.15
CA TYR A 252 -10.25 0.95 0.19
C TYR A 252 -10.47 2.21 -0.64
N LEU A 253 -10.65 2.11 -1.96
CA LEU A 253 -10.93 3.27 -2.81
C LEU A 253 -12.30 3.89 -2.50
N LYS A 254 -13.31 3.05 -2.20
CA LYS A 254 -14.65 3.52 -1.79
C LYS A 254 -14.59 4.31 -0.47
N ASP A 255 -13.80 3.84 0.50
CA ASP A 255 -13.55 4.52 1.78
C ASP A 255 -12.70 5.80 1.66
N LEU A 256 -12.11 6.06 0.48
CA LEU A 256 -11.52 7.35 0.12
C LEU A 256 -12.52 8.29 -0.57
N GLY A 257 -13.76 7.84 -0.82
CA GLY A 257 -14.77 8.60 -1.58
C GLY A 257 -14.48 8.62 -3.08
N VAL A 258 -13.68 7.68 -3.58
CA VAL A 258 -13.28 7.62 -4.99
C VAL A 258 -14.32 6.80 -5.75
N LYS A 259 -14.80 7.32 -6.88
CA LYS A 259 -15.61 6.54 -7.82
C LYS A 259 -14.71 5.46 -8.44
N VAL A 260 -15.00 4.20 -8.14
CA VAL A 260 -14.28 3.06 -8.69
C VAL A 260 -14.76 2.83 -10.11
N PHE A 261 -13.83 2.78 -11.04
CA PHE A 261 -14.11 2.41 -12.42
C PHE A 261 -13.96 0.89 -12.59
N PRO A 262 -14.82 0.25 -13.41
CA PRO A 262 -14.70 -1.17 -13.72
C PRO A 262 -13.42 -1.51 -14.50
#